data_AF-A0AAE3FYX7-F1
#
_entry.id   AF-A0AAE3FYX7-F1
#
_cell.length_a   1.000
_cell.length_b   1.000
_cell.length_c   1.000
_cell.angle_alpha   90.00
_cell.angle_beta   90.00
_cell.angle_gamma   90.00
#
_symmetry.space_group_name_H-M   'P 1'
#
loop_
_entity.id
_entity.type
_entity.pdbx_description
1 polymer ?
#
loop_
_entity_poly.entity_id
_entity_poly.type
_entity_poly.pdbx_seq_one_letter_code
_entity_poly.pdbx_strand_id
1 'polypeptide(L)'
;MPCDSAEARERLLRTVKSGISIDELDIEPPPPHTDRGVVRLWATTEEEEGSWSKVSKGDYLLFYTRNEPDENPYYNTAAKVIGREENRKLAGYIFPDPDEDSLAKSSGIGDRLIYLQNPVEIEITTKELATYYEYVSEGPHSFQRLDNPAMEAIREDYDTVEEYVKKHIPNQDTSRPLDIPTIEDEERYRETIRQLESKGQVVFYGPPGTGKTYHALQYAKAWLGQQNNEPTTENLQKVTFHPSFTYEDFIEGLSVSADSSDENSEHNLRYELRPGIFKDTCELAREEYENSARKKNANKYVLVIDEMNRANISQVFGELVTLLEKDKRGEKITLAHSKDKEFSVPPNLYIIGTMNTSDQSIALIDSAIRRRFRFIRFGPDYEYLREVYSMSGQDEQPTNLERRLQLNSIDALEVINDRILDAVDLGQGKQIGHSYLLSDSEPQEYDLESLHDAWKYEILPLIEEYYFGDFYRIRDQVFAEVDEQLTHPSRPEFRSDFTLENLDQTLRGLVDT
;
A
#
# COMPACT_ATOMS: atom_id res chain seq x y z
N MET A 1 -29.73 7.25 -3.68
CA MET A 1 -29.10 6.01 -3.20
C MET A 1 -27.79 6.40 -2.48
N PRO A 2 -27.48 5.88 -1.28
CA PRO A 2 -26.22 6.16 -0.60
C PRO A 2 -24.92 6.12 -1.41
N CYS A 3 -24.04 7.09 -1.18
CA CYS A 3 -22.82 7.32 -1.95
C CYS A 3 -23.01 7.42 -3.48
N ASP A 4 -24.16 7.96 -3.92
CA ASP A 4 -24.42 8.25 -5.34
C ASP A 4 -23.57 9.40 -5.89
N SER A 5 -23.16 10.34 -5.04
CA SER A 5 -22.30 11.45 -5.47
C SER A 5 -20.82 11.09 -5.37
N ALA A 6 -20.02 11.62 -6.30
CA ALA A 6 -18.56 11.50 -6.25
C ALA A 6 -18.01 11.99 -4.90
N GLU A 7 -18.58 13.08 -4.37
CA GLU A 7 -18.22 13.64 -3.06
C GLU A 7 -18.44 12.65 -1.91
N ALA A 8 -19.54 11.91 -1.89
CA ALA A 8 -19.81 10.94 -0.82
C ALA A 8 -18.88 9.72 -0.89
N ARG A 9 -18.47 9.31 -2.11
CA ARG A 9 -17.49 8.23 -2.32
C ARG A 9 -16.10 8.64 -1.89
N GLU A 10 -15.68 9.86 -2.24
CA GLU A 10 -14.42 10.44 -1.81
C GLU A 10 -14.37 10.58 -0.29
N ARG A 11 -15.47 11.00 0.34
CA ARG A 11 -15.61 11.04 1.80
C ARG A 11 -15.45 9.65 2.43
N LEU A 12 -16.10 8.62 1.90
CA LEU A 12 -15.96 7.24 2.38
C LEU A 12 -14.51 6.76 2.30
N LEU A 13 -13.84 7.02 1.18
CA LEU A 13 -12.45 6.65 0.99
C LEU A 13 -11.52 7.37 1.98
N ARG A 14 -11.70 8.67 2.15
CA ARG A 14 -10.84 9.51 2.99
C ARG A 14 -11.06 9.26 4.49
N THR A 15 -12.31 9.28 4.96
CA THR A 15 -12.59 9.34 6.41
C THR A 15 -12.87 7.99 7.05
N VAL A 16 -13.38 7.02 6.28
CA VAL A 16 -13.70 5.68 6.79
C VAL A 16 -12.62 4.69 6.40
N LYS A 17 -12.35 4.50 5.10
CA LYS A 17 -11.38 3.50 4.63
C LYS A 17 -9.95 3.85 5.02
N SER A 18 -9.46 5.01 4.56
CA SER A 18 -8.09 5.46 4.84
C SER A 18 -7.93 5.88 6.29
N GLY A 19 -8.91 6.63 6.81
CA GLY A 19 -8.82 7.27 8.11
C GLY A 19 -7.96 8.53 8.04
N ILE A 20 -8.09 9.40 9.04
CA ILE A 20 -7.38 10.69 9.07
C ILE A 20 -6.29 10.61 10.14
N SER A 21 -5.07 11.02 9.79
CA SER A 21 -3.97 11.08 10.73
C SER A 21 -4.26 12.11 11.83
N ILE A 22 -3.95 11.79 13.09
CA ILE A 22 -4.05 12.79 14.17
C ILE A 22 -3.11 13.96 13.92
N ASP A 23 -1.94 13.73 13.34
CA ASP A 23 -0.98 14.80 13.07
C ASP A 23 -1.52 15.79 12.01
N GLU A 24 -2.46 15.34 11.17
CA GLU A 24 -3.19 16.20 10.25
C GLU A 24 -4.33 16.96 10.94
N LEU A 25 -4.79 16.54 12.11
CA LEU A 25 -5.88 17.17 12.85
C LEU A 25 -5.29 18.16 13.86
N ASP A 26 -5.18 19.45 13.50
CA ASP A 26 -4.75 20.53 14.40
C ASP A 26 -5.85 20.87 15.44
N ILE A 27 -6.26 19.88 16.23
CA ILE A 27 -7.39 19.95 17.16
C ILE A 27 -6.93 19.46 18.54
N GLU A 28 -6.96 20.37 19.51
CA GLU A 28 -6.76 20.06 20.92
C GLU A 28 -8.09 20.11 21.69
N PRO A 29 -8.44 19.08 22.49
CA PRO A 29 -7.73 17.80 22.68
C PRO A 29 -7.84 16.86 21.47
N PRO A 30 -6.97 15.83 21.34
CA PRO A 30 -7.04 14.88 20.24
C PRO A 30 -8.41 14.17 20.21
N PRO A 31 -8.90 13.78 19.02
CA PRO A 31 -10.22 13.15 18.90
C PRO A 31 -10.30 11.85 19.73
N PRO A 32 -11.43 11.58 20.37
CA PRO A 32 -11.64 10.31 21.05
C PRO A 32 -11.68 9.15 20.05
N HIS A 33 -11.50 7.92 20.56
CA HIS A 33 -11.63 6.68 19.77
C HIS A 33 -10.57 6.49 18.65
N THR A 34 -9.36 6.99 18.87
CA THR A 34 -8.20 6.76 18.00
C THR A 34 -7.77 5.29 17.99
N ASP A 35 -7.44 4.78 16.80
CA ASP A 35 -6.72 3.52 16.64
C ASP A 35 -5.46 3.73 15.78
N ARG A 36 -4.30 3.26 16.24
CA ARG A 36 -3.02 3.31 15.49
C ARG A 36 -2.63 4.70 14.95
N GLY A 37 -2.97 5.79 15.64
CA GLY A 37 -2.64 7.16 15.23
C GLY A 37 -3.55 7.75 14.15
N VAL A 38 -4.58 7.00 13.72
CA VAL A 38 -5.60 7.48 12.78
C VAL A 38 -6.98 7.44 13.44
N VAL A 39 -7.85 8.34 12.99
CA VAL A 39 -9.25 8.40 13.43
C VAL A 39 -10.14 8.10 12.24
N ARG A 40 -11.05 7.13 12.41
CA ARG A 40 -12.00 6.72 11.38
C ARG A 40 -13.40 7.13 11.82
N LEU A 41 -14.07 7.88 10.96
CA LEU A 41 -15.37 8.45 11.31
C LEU A 41 -16.22 8.79 10.09
N TRP A 42 -17.51 8.95 10.34
CA TRP A 42 -18.51 9.41 9.39
C TRP A 42 -19.29 10.58 9.99
N ALA A 43 -19.49 11.67 9.24
CA ALA A 43 -20.36 12.76 9.65
C ALA A 43 -21.75 12.64 9.04
N THR A 44 -22.76 13.03 9.81
CA THR A 44 -24.17 13.05 9.40
C THR A 44 -24.75 14.45 9.57
N THR A 45 -25.67 14.86 8.69
CA THR A 45 -26.29 16.19 8.74
C THR A 45 -27.39 16.30 9.81
N GLU A 46 -27.88 17.53 10.05
CA GLU A 46 -29.03 17.74 10.94
C GLU A 46 -30.29 16.98 10.46
N GLU A 47 -30.48 16.87 9.14
CA GLU A 47 -31.61 16.15 8.52
C GLU A 47 -31.60 14.64 8.83
N GLU A 48 -30.44 14.09 9.17
CA GLU A 48 -30.25 12.67 9.50
C GLU A 48 -30.33 12.39 11.03
N GLU A 49 -30.83 13.35 11.84
CA GLU A 49 -30.94 13.25 13.31
C GLU A 49 -31.60 11.96 13.79
N GLY A 50 -32.71 11.59 13.15
CA GLY A 50 -33.47 10.41 13.52
C GLY A 50 -32.70 9.11 13.30
N SER A 51 -31.71 9.11 12.41
CA SER A 51 -30.84 7.97 12.14
C SER A 51 -29.62 7.99 13.07
N TRP A 52 -28.94 9.13 13.22
CA TRP A 52 -27.77 9.27 14.09
C TRP A 52 -28.11 9.02 15.58
N SER A 53 -29.25 9.53 16.06
CA SER A 53 -29.68 9.35 17.45
C SER A 53 -29.94 7.88 17.84
N LYS A 54 -30.23 7.03 16.84
CA LYS A 54 -30.46 5.60 17.02
C LYS A 54 -29.18 4.79 17.01
N VAL A 55 -28.08 5.32 16.45
CA VAL A 55 -26.79 4.62 16.38
C VAL A 55 -26.21 4.45 17.78
N SER A 56 -25.92 3.20 18.13
CA SER A 56 -25.36 2.81 19.42
C SER A 56 -23.96 2.21 19.25
N LYS A 57 -23.14 2.33 20.30
CA LYS A 57 -21.82 1.66 20.34
C LYS A 57 -22.04 0.15 20.24
N GLY A 58 -21.34 -0.50 19.32
CA GLY A 58 -21.49 -1.92 19.03
C GLY A 58 -22.32 -2.24 17.78
N ASP A 59 -23.12 -1.28 17.27
CA ASP A 59 -23.83 -1.41 16.00
C ASP A 59 -22.82 -1.58 14.85
N TYR A 60 -23.27 -2.16 13.74
CA TYR A 60 -22.52 -2.21 12.48
C TYR A 60 -23.17 -1.29 11.45
N LEU A 61 -22.33 -0.47 10.80
CA LEU A 61 -22.73 0.31 9.64
C LEU A 61 -22.21 -0.36 8.36
N LEU A 62 -23.10 -0.57 7.41
CA LEU A 62 -22.82 -1.09 6.08
C LEU A 62 -22.91 0.06 5.08
N PHE A 63 -21.81 0.35 4.39
CA PHE A 63 -21.74 1.34 3.33
C PHE A 63 -21.82 0.65 1.97
N TYR A 64 -22.43 1.29 0.98
CA TYR A 64 -22.45 0.79 -0.39
C TYR A 64 -21.92 1.82 -1.37
N THR A 65 -21.38 1.36 -2.49
CA THR A 65 -21.04 2.20 -3.64
C THR A 65 -21.64 1.59 -4.89
N ARG A 66 -22.40 2.36 -5.68
CA ARG A 66 -22.98 1.84 -6.93
C ARG A 66 -21.88 1.55 -7.96
N ASN A 67 -21.78 0.29 -8.39
CA ASN A 67 -21.33 -0.06 -9.74
C ASN A 67 -22.54 0.00 -10.68
N GLU A 68 -22.28 0.20 -11.98
CA GLU A 68 -23.18 0.58 -13.09
C GLU A 68 -24.70 0.31 -13.02
N PRO A 69 -25.53 1.02 -13.82
CA PRO A 69 -26.99 1.02 -13.67
C PRO A 69 -27.73 -0.32 -13.68
N ASP A 70 -27.10 -1.39 -14.17
CA ASP A 70 -27.67 -2.73 -14.37
C ASP A 70 -27.24 -3.78 -13.32
N GLU A 71 -26.47 -3.42 -12.29
CA GLU A 71 -25.99 -4.38 -11.27
C GLU A 71 -26.86 -4.41 -9.98
N ASN A 72 -27.01 -5.60 -9.38
CA ASN A 72 -27.65 -5.78 -8.07
C ASN A 72 -26.89 -5.00 -6.99
N PRO A 73 -27.50 -4.03 -6.28
CA PRO A 73 -26.79 -3.22 -5.30
C PRO A 73 -26.36 -4.08 -4.09
N TYR A 74 -25.11 -3.89 -3.68
CA TYR A 74 -24.48 -4.57 -2.54
C TYR A 74 -23.72 -3.58 -1.65
N TYR A 75 -23.59 -3.91 -0.37
CA TYR A 75 -22.76 -3.20 0.59
C TYR A 75 -21.32 -3.69 0.47
N ASN A 76 -20.38 -2.75 0.37
CA ASN A 76 -18.97 -3.04 0.09
C ASN A 76 -18.03 -2.82 1.28
N THR A 77 -18.52 -2.16 2.33
CA THR A 77 -17.72 -1.80 3.50
C THR A 77 -18.58 -1.96 4.75
N ALA A 78 -18.09 -2.67 5.77
CA ALA A 78 -18.71 -2.79 7.07
C ALA A 78 -17.79 -2.17 8.12
N ALA A 79 -18.34 -1.40 9.04
CA ALA A 79 -17.57 -0.85 10.15
C ALA A 79 -18.36 -0.91 11.45
N LYS A 80 -17.69 -1.34 12.53
CA LYS A 80 -18.29 -1.39 13.87
C LYS A 80 -18.25 0.00 14.50
N VAL A 81 -19.37 0.43 15.08
CA VAL A 81 -19.48 1.72 15.77
C VAL A 81 -18.82 1.64 17.14
N ILE A 82 -17.87 2.54 17.40
CA ILE A 82 -17.13 2.60 18.69
C ILE A 82 -17.54 3.79 19.56
N GLY A 83 -18.19 4.79 18.97
CA GLY A 83 -18.74 5.94 19.69
C GLY A 83 -19.46 6.90 18.74
N ARG A 84 -20.15 7.88 19.32
CA ARG A 84 -20.71 9.04 18.60
C ARG A 84 -20.56 10.30 19.44
N GLU A 85 -20.40 11.43 18.78
CA GLU A 85 -20.18 12.72 19.44
C GLU A 85 -20.78 13.84 18.59
N GLU A 86 -21.22 14.90 19.26
CA GLU A 86 -21.49 16.19 18.63
C GLU A 86 -20.24 17.07 18.73
N ASN A 87 -19.52 17.23 17.62
CA ASN A 87 -18.30 18.01 17.56
C ASN A 87 -18.21 18.79 16.24
N ARG A 88 -18.84 19.97 16.23
CA ARG A 88 -18.88 20.85 15.06
C ARG A 88 -17.50 21.30 14.57
N LYS A 89 -16.54 21.48 15.49
CA LYS A 89 -15.18 21.93 15.14
C LYS A 89 -14.44 20.82 14.36
N LEU A 90 -14.47 19.60 14.89
CA LEU A 90 -13.88 18.44 14.24
C LEU A 90 -14.60 18.10 12.93
N ALA A 91 -15.92 18.18 12.90
CA ALA A 91 -16.68 17.97 11.68
C ALA A 91 -16.39 19.01 10.60
N GLY A 92 -16.28 20.31 10.95
CA GLY A 92 -15.92 21.35 9.99
C GLY A 92 -14.48 21.24 9.47
N TYR A 93 -13.55 20.71 10.26
CA TYR A 93 -12.18 20.43 9.80
C TYR A 93 -12.13 19.29 8.78
N ILE A 94 -12.90 18.23 9.05
CA ILE A 94 -12.92 17.02 8.24
C ILE A 94 -13.75 17.21 6.97
N PHE A 95 -14.82 18.00 7.07
CA PHE A 95 -15.80 18.25 6.01
C PHE A 95 -15.92 19.77 5.76
N PRO A 96 -14.90 20.40 5.16
CA PRO A 96 -14.93 21.83 4.86
C PRO A 96 -16.00 22.16 3.81
N ASP A 97 -16.65 23.32 3.95
CA ASP A 97 -17.58 23.86 2.95
C ASP A 97 -16.74 24.35 1.75
N PRO A 98 -17.04 23.97 0.50
CA PRO A 98 -16.35 24.53 -0.65
C PRO A 98 -16.54 26.05 -0.81
N ASP A 99 -17.55 26.66 -0.19
CA ASP A 99 -17.74 28.12 -0.15
C ASP A 99 -17.14 28.72 1.14
N GLU A 100 -15.83 28.96 1.11
CA GLU A 100 -14.94 29.34 2.24
C GLU A 100 -15.29 30.63 3.03
N ASP A 101 -16.34 31.37 2.67
CA ASP A 101 -16.52 32.77 3.11
C ASP A 101 -17.68 33.01 4.12
N SER A 102 -18.33 31.97 4.64
CA SER A 102 -19.42 32.17 5.61
C SER A 102 -19.57 31.03 6.63
N LEU A 103 -18.82 31.11 7.73
CA LEU A 103 -19.05 30.40 9.00
C LEU A 103 -20.49 30.54 9.57
N ALA A 104 -21.35 31.39 8.98
CA ALA A 104 -22.69 31.71 9.46
C ALA A 104 -23.84 31.11 8.62
N LYS A 105 -23.57 30.30 7.58
CA LYS A 105 -24.63 29.67 6.75
C LYS A 105 -24.30 28.21 6.35
N SER A 106 -23.77 27.42 7.28
CA SER A 106 -23.54 26.00 7.04
C SER A 106 -24.80 25.18 7.35
N SER A 107 -25.78 25.15 6.46
CA SER A 107 -26.95 24.24 6.58
C SER A 107 -26.64 22.81 6.11
N GLY A 108 -25.39 22.49 5.74
CA GLY A 108 -25.00 21.18 5.22
C GLY A 108 -23.84 20.47 5.93
N ILE A 109 -23.07 21.15 6.79
CA ILE A 109 -21.99 20.51 7.56
C ILE A 109 -22.58 19.99 8.85
N GLY A 110 -22.71 18.68 8.95
CA GLY A 110 -23.13 18.00 10.16
C GLY A 110 -22.19 18.27 11.33
N ASP A 111 -22.71 18.48 12.52
CA ASP A 111 -21.93 18.51 13.77
C ASP A 111 -21.86 17.15 14.45
N ARG A 112 -22.49 16.13 13.86
CA ARG A 112 -22.67 14.80 14.41
C ARG A 112 -21.71 13.81 13.76
N LEU A 113 -20.85 13.25 14.59
CA LEU A 113 -19.83 12.30 14.19
C LEU A 113 -20.17 10.90 14.71
N ILE A 114 -19.86 9.91 13.90
CA ILE A 114 -19.89 8.49 14.26
C ILE A 114 -18.46 7.98 14.13
N TYR A 115 -17.89 7.50 15.24
CA TYR A 115 -16.57 6.89 15.26
C TYR A 115 -16.66 5.41 14.94
N LEU A 116 -15.74 4.95 14.10
CA LEU A 116 -15.76 3.61 13.53
C LEU A 116 -14.48 2.86 13.87
N GLN A 117 -14.61 1.58 14.21
CA GLN A 117 -13.49 0.64 14.21
C GLN A 117 -13.10 0.31 12.77
N ASN A 118 -11.86 -0.15 12.56
CA ASN A 118 -11.28 -0.51 11.26
C ASN A 118 -12.32 -1.15 10.33
N PRO A 119 -12.66 -0.48 9.21
CA PRO A 119 -13.64 -1.00 8.29
C PRO A 119 -13.10 -2.26 7.63
N VAL A 120 -14.02 -3.14 7.30
CA VAL A 120 -13.75 -4.39 6.60
C VAL A 120 -14.48 -4.30 5.26
N GLU A 121 -13.81 -4.69 4.18
CA GLU A 121 -14.50 -4.84 2.91
C GLU A 121 -15.45 -6.04 2.99
N ILE A 122 -16.66 -5.89 2.47
CA ILE A 122 -17.72 -6.91 2.46
C ILE A 122 -18.38 -6.99 1.08
N GLU A 123 -19.13 -8.04 0.82
CA GLU A 123 -20.02 -8.18 -0.33
C GLU A 123 -21.35 -8.75 0.16
N ILE A 124 -22.25 -7.86 0.60
CA ILE A 124 -23.59 -8.22 1.08
C ILE A 124 -24.62 -7.63 0.13
N THR A 125 -25.41 -8.46 -0.54
CA THR A 125 -26.47 -7.94 -1.43
C THR A 125 -27.61 -7.33 -0.62
N THR A 126 -28.25 -6.29 -1.17
CA THR A 126 -29.46 -5.71 -0.55
C THR A 126 -30.58 -6.74 -0.36
N LYS A 127 -30.68 -7.72 -1.27
CA LYS A 127 -31.65 -8.82 -1.24
C LYS A 127 -31.37 -9.80 -0.10
N GLU A 128 -30.11 -10.14 0.12
CA GLU A 128 -29.70 -10.97 1.26
C GLU A 128 -29.95 -10.24 2.56
N LEU A 129 -29.56 -8.97 2.65
CA LEU A 129 -29.79 -8.21 3.86
C LEU A 129 -31.29 -8.11 4.21
N ALA A 130 -32.16 -8.01 3.21
CA ALA A 130 -33.61 -7.96 3.39
C ALA A 130 -34.21 -9.20 4.06
N THR A 131 -33.49 -10.33 4.18
CA THR A 131 -33.98 -11.48 4.96
C THR A 131 -33.96 -11.24 6.46
N TYR A 132 -33.17 -10.28 6.94
CA TYR A 132 -33.00 -9.93 8.35
C TYR A 132 -33.84 -8.72 8.78
N TYR A 133 -34.61 -8.12 7.86
CA TYR A 133 -35.46 -6.97 8.13
C TYR A 133 -36.90 -7.23 7.69
N GLU A 134 -37.88 -6.88 8.53
CA GLU A 134 -39.30 -6.91 8.13
C GLU A 134 -39.64 -5.83 7.07
N TYR A 135 -38.90 -4.72 7.06
CA TYR A 135 -38.91 -3.67 6.05
C TYR A 135 -37.49 -3.11 5.92
N VAL A 136 -36.90 -3.15 4.71
CA VAL A 136 -35.70 -2.36 4.43
C VAL A 136 -36.16 -0.91 4.28
N SER A 137 -36.00 -0.13 5.36
CA SER A 137 -36.25 1.30 5.34
C SER A 137 -35.37 1.94 4.26
N GLU A 138 -35.96 2.67 3.33
CA GLU A 138 -35.22 3.65 2.54
C GLU A 138 -34.75 4.77 3.49
N GLY A 139 -33.55 4.64 4.07
CA GLY A 139 -32.91 5.74 4.78
C GLY A 139 -31.58 5.34 5.42
N PRO A 140 -30.83 6.30 5.99
CA PRO A 140 -30.56 7.65 5.47
C PRO A 140 -29.60 7.59 4.26
N HIS A 141 -29.27 8.72 3.65
CA HIS A 141 -28.65 8.82 2.31
C HIS A 141 -27.16 8.40 2.25
N SER A 142 -26.64 7.63 3.22
CA SER A 142 -25.18 7.40 3.40
C SER A 142 -24.76 5.97 3.82
N PHE A 143 -25.51 5.28 4.69
CA PHE A 143 -25.17 3.94 5.20
C PHE A 143 -26.42 3.20 5.68
N GLN A 144 -26.36 1.86 5.72
CA GLN A 144 -27.37 1.00 6.34
C GLN A 144 -26.89 0.53 7.71
N ARG A 145 -27.76 0.61 8.71
CA ARG A 145 -27.44 0.20 10.09
C ARG A 145 -28.01 -1.18 10.40
N LEU A 146 -27.16 -2.10 10.84
CA LEU A 146 -27.59 -3.34 11.52
C LEU A 146 -28.03 -3.01 12.95
N ASP A 147 -29.33 -2.95 13.18
CA ASP A 147 -29.90 -2.63 14.49
C ASP A 147 -30.10 -3.89 15.35
N ASN A 148 -30.46 -3.71 16.63
CA ASN A 148 -30.58 -4.85 17.57
C ASN A 148 -31.45 -6.01 17.05
N PRO A 149 -32.64 -5.77 16.46
CA PRO A 149 -33.43 -6.85 15.87
C PRO A 149 -32.73 -7.58 14.72
N ALA A 150 -32.11 -6.86 13.78
CA ALA A 150 -31.36 -7.48 12.68
C ALA A 150 -30.12 -8.23 13.20
N MET A 151 -29.42 -7.67 14.19
CA MET A 151 -28.26 -8.31 14.82
C MET A 151 -28.65 -9.58 15.60
N GLU A 152 -29.80 -9.61 16.26
CA GLU A 152 -30.33 -10.81 16.91
C GLU A 152 -30.67 -11.89 15.89
N ALA A 153 -31.37 -11.54 14.80
CA ALA A 153 -31.67 -12.48 13.72
C ALA A 153 -30.39 -13.04 13.06
N ILE A 154 -29.37 -12.21 12.85
CA ILE A 154 -28.07 -12.64 12.34
C ILE A 154 -27.38 -13.60 13.31
N ARG A 155 -27.45 -13.35 14.63
CA ARG A 155 -26.84 -14.24 15.65
C ARG A 155 -27.49 -15.62 15.70
N GLU A 156 -28.76 -15.76 15.31
CA GLU A 156 -29.40 -17.08 15.20
C GLU A 156 -28.77 -17.93 14.08
N ASP A 157 -28.31 -17.31 13.01
CA ASP A 157 -27.72 -17.98 11.84
C ASP A 157 -26.19 -18.14 11.92
N TYR A 158 -25.49 -17.23 12.62
CA TYR A 158 -24.03 -17.06 12.55
C TYR A 158 -23.31 -16.99 13.90
N ASP A 159 -23.96 -17.28 15.02
CA ASP A 159 -23.46 -17.14 16.40
C ASP A 159 -23.11 -15.68 16.82
N THR A 160 -22.46 -14.88 15.95
CA THR A 160 -22.12 -13.46 16.15
C THR A 160 -22.30 -12.63 14.87
N VAL A 161 -22.48 -11.31 15.02
CA VAL A 161 -22.52 -10.38 13.87
C VAL A 161 -21.13 -10.26 13.22
N GLU A 162 -20.07 -10.38 14.01
CA GLU A 162 -18.69 -10.47 13.54
C GLU A 162 -18.48 -11.65 12.59
N GLU A 163 -19.02 -12.83 12.89
CA GLU A 163 -18.92 -14.01 12.02
C GLU A 163 -19.72 -13.85 10.74
N TYR A 164 -20.90 -13.24 10.81
CA TYR A 164 -21.65 -12.83 9.64
C TYR A 164 -20.84 -11.87 8.75
N VAL A 165 -20.29 -10.79 9.30
CA VAL A 165 -19.44 -9.86 8.56
C VAL A 165 -18.22 -10.58 7.97
N LYS A 166 -17.55 -11.43 8.75
CA LYS A 166 -16.38 -12.22 8.29
C LYS A 166 -16.70 -13.13 7.10
N LYS A 167 -17.86 -13.81 7.12
CA LYS A 167 -18.29 -14.67 6.01
C LYS A 167 -18.56 -13.89 4.72
N HIS A 168 -18.98 -12.64 4.87
CA HIS A 168 -19.30 -11.74 3.76
C HIS A 168 -18.17 -10.79 3.43
N ILE A 169 -16.99 -10.90 4.05
CA ILE A 169 -15.78 -10.34 3.45
C ILE A 169 -15.75 -10.95 2.05
N PRO A 170 -15.71 -10.15 0.96
CA PRO A 170 -15.58 -10.74 -0.35
C PRO A 170 -14.35 -11.60 -0.19
N ASN A 171 -14.48 -12.91 -0.44
CA ASN A 171 -13.30 -13.73 -0.57
C ASN A 171 -12.35 -12.89 -1.44
N GLN A 172 -11.21 -12.45 -0.91
CA GLN A 172 -10.19 -11.75 -1.70
C GLN A 172 -9.63 -12.80 -2.64
N ASP A 173 -10.46 -13.23 -3.57
CA ASP A 173 -10.75 -14.65 -3.79
C ASP A 173 -9.53 -15.47 -3.44
N THR A 174 -9.46 -15.89 -2.17
CA THR A 174 -8.21 -16.43 -1.62
C THR A 174 -7.85 -17.75 -2.30
N SER A 175 -8.84 -18.31 -3.00
CA SER A 175 -8.84 -19.41 -3.95
C SER A 175 -8.72 -19.03 -5.43
N ARG A 176 -8.70 -17.74 -5.82
CA ARG A 176 -8.50 -17.35 -7.21
C ARG A 176 -7.11 -17.80 -7.64
N PRO A 177 -7.00 -18.44 -8.81
CA PRO A 177 -5.71 -18.67 -9.41
C PRO A 177 -4.95 -17.35 -9.52
N LEU A 178 -3.70 -17.34 -9.08
CA LEU A 178 -2.81 -16.21 -9.33
C LEU A 178 -2.66 -16.03 -10.83
N ASP A 179 -2.79 -14.79 -11.29
CA ASP A 179 -2.40 -14.43 -12.65
C ASP A 179 -0.88 -14.62 -12.80
N ILE A 180 -0.48 -15.54 -13.69
CA ILE A 180 0.91 -15.94 -13.88
C ILE A 180 1.50 -15.05 -14.97
N PRO A 181 2.43 -14.13 -14.63
CA PRO A 181 2.99 -13.23 -15.61
C PRO A 181 3.95 -13.95 -16.55
N THR A 182 4.12 -13.38 -17.74
CA THR A 182 5.29 -13.69 -18.57
C THR A 182 6.50 -12.95 -18.02
N ILE A 183 7.62 -13.66 -17.87
CA ILE A 183 8.87 -13.08 -17.37
C ILE A 183 9.72 -12.66 -18.56
N GLU A 184 10.03 -11.38 -18.65
CA GLU A 184 10.85 -10.81 -19.73
C GLU A 184 12.34 -11.17 -19.53
N ASP A 185 12.90 -10.84 -18.36
CA ASP A 185 14.28 -11.20 -17.99
C ASP A 185 14.34 -12.59 -17.29
N GLU A 186 14.35 -13.65 -18.11
CA GLU A 186 14.41 -15.03 -17.61
C GLU A 186 15.71 -15.34 -16.84
N GLU A 187 16.84 -14.75 -17.21
CA GLU A 187 18.14 -15.05 -16.59
C GLU A 187 18.15 -14.53 -15.15
N ARG A 188 17.80 -13.26 -14.96
CA ARG A 188 17.72 -12.63 -13.64
C ARG A 188 16.65 -13.26 -12.76
N TYR A 189 15.52 -13.63 -13.34
CA TYR A 189 14.48 -14.39 -12.64
C TYR A 189 15.02 -15.72 -12.11
N ARG A 190 15.65 -16.53 -12.97
CA ARG A 190 16.22 -17.83 -12.57
C ARG A 190 17.31 -17.67 -11.51
N GLU A 191 18.17 -16.67 -11.64
CA GLU A 191 19.16 -16.36 -10.61
C GLU A 191 18.50 -16.01 -9.28
N THR A 192 17.50 -15.13 -9.31
CA THR A 192 16.79 -14.66 -8.12
C THR A 192 16.10 -15.81 -7.39
N ILE A 193 15.38 -16.65 -8.13
CA ILE A 193 14.71 -17.83 -7.56
C ILE A 193 15.73 -18.81 -6.96
N ARG A 194 16.88 -19.04 -7.63
CA ARG A 194 17.95 -19.88 -7.07
C ARG A 194 18.47 -19.32 -5.73
N GLN A 195 18.64 -18.00 -5.61
CA GLN A 195 19.05 -17.37 -4.35
C GLN A 195 17.97 -17.50 -3.27
N LEU A 196 16.70 -17.28 -3.64
CA LEU A 196 15.54 -17.42 -2.76
C LEU A 196 15.41 -18.86 -2.24
N GLU A 197 15.49 -19.85 -3.12
CA GLU A 197 15.49 -21.27 -2.75
C GLU A 197 16.67 -21.63 -1.85
N SER A 198 17.86 -21.09 -2.14
CA SER A 198 19.06 -21.38 -1.35
C SER A 198 18.99 -20.79 0.05
N LYS A 199 18.51 -19.55 0.22
CA LYS A 199 18.58 -18.82 1.50
C LYS A 199 17.26 -18.85 2.28
N GLY A 200 16.14 -18.98 1.59
CA GLY A 200 14.78 -18.83 2.13
C GLY A 200 14.26 -17.39 2.05
N GLN A 201 15.15 -16.40 1.88
CA GLN A 201 14.79 -14.99 1.82
C GLN A 201 15.79 -14.14 1.03
N VAL A 202 15.26 -13.16 0.30
CA VAL A 202 16.03 -12.19 -0.50
C VAL A 202 15.52 -10.77 -0.25
N VAL A 203 16.35 -9.77 -0.53
CA VAL A 203 16.00 -8.35 -0.51
C VAL A 203 16.42 -7.74 -1.83
N PHE A 204 15.47 -7.12 -2.51
CA PHE A 204 15.72 -6.30 -3.68
C PHE A 204 16.02 -4.89 -3.20
N TYR A 205 17.24 -4.42 -3.43
CA TYR A 205 17.68 -3.11 -2.97
C TYR A 205 18.18 -2.27 -4.13
N GLY A 206 17.91 -0.97 -4.07
CA GLY A 206 18.34 -0.05 -5.11
C GLY A 206 17.62 1.29 -5.04
N PRO A 207 17.96 2.21 -5.94
CA PRO A 207 17.33 3.51 -6.04
C PRO A 207 15.81 3.41 -6.30
N PRO A 208 15.05 4.48 -6.04
CA PRO A 208 13.63 4.53 -6.37
C PRO A 208 13.42 4.42 -7.89
N GLY A 209 12.24 3.94 -8.30
CA GLY A 209 11.88 3.82 -9.72
C GLY A 209 12.56 2.71 -10.52
N THR A 210 13.16 1.69 -9.88
CA THR A 210 13.79 0.55 -10.56
C THR A 210 12.94 -0.72 -10.56
N GLY A 211 11.62 -0.60 -10.41
CA GLY A 211 10.69 -1.74 -10.49
C GLY A 211 10.81 -2.82 -9.39
N LYS A 212 11.48 -2.55 -8.25
CA LYS A 212 11.74 -3.56 -7.20
C LYS A 212 10.49 -4.29 -6.73
N THR A 213 9.45 -3.54 -6.35
CA THR A 213 8.17 -4.08 -5.88
C THR A 213 7.43 -4.82 -6.98
N TYR A 214 7.46 -4.29 -8.20
CA TYR A 214 6.90 -4.95 -9.38
C TYR A 214 7.56 -6.32 -9.60
N HIS A 215 8.89 -6.37 -9.73
CA HIS A 215 9.61 -7.63 -9.92
C HIS A 215 9.47 -8.60 -8.74
N ALA A 216 9.39 -8.11 -7.50
CA ALA A 216 9.16 -8.97 -6.33
C ALA A 216 7.84 -9.74 -6.46
N LEU A 217 6.78 -9.05 -6.88
CA LEU A 217 5.47 -9.65 -7.13
C LEU A 217 5.47 -10.54 -8.37
N GLN A 218 6.02 -10.08 -9.50
CA GLN A 218 6.03 -10.89 -10.73
C GLN A 218 6.85 -12.17 -10.57
N TYR A 219 8.02 -12.09 -9.94
CA TYR A 219 8.87 -13.26 -9.71
C TYR A 219 8.21 -14.23 -8.73
N ALA A 220 7.54 -13.73 -7.68
CA ALA A 220 6.77 -14.57 -6.78
C ALA A 220 5.64 -15.29 -7.51
N LYS A 221 4.80 -14.55 -8.26
CA LYS A 221 3.69 -15.10 -9.05
C LYS A 221 4.16 -16.17 -10.03
N ALA A 222 5.18 -15.87 -10.84
CA ALA A 222 5.73 -16.80 -11.82
C ALA A 222 6.30 -18.07 -11.15
N TRP A 223 6.97 -17.93 -10.02
CA TRP A 223 7.55 -19.08 -9.31
C TRP A 223 6.51 -19.94 -8.59
N LEU A 224 5.47 -19.31 -8.05
CA LEU A 224 4.32 -20.01 -7.51
C LEU A 224 3.57 -20.76 -8.63
N GLY A 225 3.45 -20.15 -9.82
CA GLY A 225 2.79 -20.72 -11.00
C GLY A 225 3.43 -21.98 -11.57
N GLN A 226 4.68 -22.28 -11.20
CA GLN A 226 5.39 -23.50 -11.60
C GLN A 226 5.10 -24.71 -10.69
N GLN A 227 4.26 -24.55 -9.66
CA GLN A 227 3.90 -25.62 -8.75
C GLN A 227 2.86 -26.57 -9.37
N ASN A 228 2.73 -27.77 -8.82
CA ASN A 228 1.82 -28.79 -9.36
C ASN A 228 0.33 -28.42 -9.17
N ASN A 229 0.04 -27.57 -8.19
CA ASN A 229 -1.30 -27.06 -7.91
C ASN A 229 -1.37 -25.59 -8.39
N GLU A 230 -2.54 -25.17 -8.87
CA GLU A 230 -2.79 -23.76 -9.17
C GLU A 230 -2.58 -22.93 -7.89
N PRO A 231 -1.57 -22.05 -7.86
CA PRO A 231 -1.29 -21.28 -6.67
C PRO A 231 -2.36 -20.23 -6.51
N THR A 232 -2.77 -19.99 -5.29
CA THR A 232 -3.82 -19.04 -4.97
C THR A 232 -3.25 -17.80 -4.29
N THR A 233 -4.05 -16.76 -4.12
CA THR A 233 -3.61 -15.54 -3.45
C THR A 233 -3.21 -15.78 -1.99
N GLU A 234 -3.63 -16.88 -1.35
CA GLU A 234 -3.09 -17.31 -0.04
C GLU A 234 -1.59 -17.65 -0.10
N ASN A 235 -1.11 -18.17 -1.22
CA ASN A 235 0.31 -18.48 -1.40
C ASN A 235 1.17 -17.23 -1.55
N LEU A 236 0.58 -16.05 -1.80
CA LEU A 236 1.30 -14.79 -1.98
C LEU A 236 0.71 -13.68 -1.11
N GLN A 237 1.36 -13.38 0.00
CA GLN A 237 0.98 -12.27 0.87
C GLN A 237 1.90 -11.07 0.62
N LYS A 238 1.37 -9.86 0.72
CA LYS A 238 2.14 -8.60 0.64
C LYS A 238 1.85 -7.74 1.87
N VAL A 239 2.90 -7.18 2.45
CA VAL A 239 2.83 -6.14 3.48
C VAL A 239 3.78 -5.00 3.13
N THR A 240 3.45 -3.77 3.53
CA THR A 240 4.35 -2.61 3.40
C THR A 240 4.72 -2.12 4.79
N PHE A 241 6.02 -2.00 5.07
CA PHE A 241 6.51 -1.48 6.33
C PHE A 241 6.47 0.05 6.37
N HIS A 242 6.12 0.59 7.53
CA HIS A 242 6.11 2.02 7.83
C HIS A 242 6.72 2.26 9.21
N PRO A 243 7.10 3.50 9.57
CA PRO A 243 7.82 3.78 10.82
C PRO A 243 7.11 3.29 12.09
N SER A 244 5.78 3.33 12.09
CA SER A 244 4.95 2.84 13.20
C SER A 244 4.61 1.35 13.17
N PHE A 245 5.18 0.56 12.23
CA PHE A 245 4.88 -0.86 12.10
C PHE A 245 5.62 -1.66 13.16
N THR A 246 4.90 -2.44 13.98
CA THR A 246 5.47 -3.07 15.17
C THR A 246 5.43 -4.61 15.14
N TYR A 247 5.98 -5.24 16.19
CA TYR A 247 5.90 -6.68 16.40
C TYR A 247 4.45 -7.17 16.47
N GLU A 248 3.56 -6.37 17.07
CA GLU A 248 2.15 -6.68 17.26
C GLU A 248 1.36 -6.76 15.94
N ASP A 249 1.77 -6.00 14.93
CA ASP A 249 1.19 -6.04 13.59
C ASP A 249 1.70 -7.23 12.76
N PHE A 250 2.96 -7.62 13.01
CA PHE A 250 3.64 -8.61 12.20
C PHE A 250 3.47 -10.03 12.73
N ILE A 251 3.63 -10.22 14.04
CA ILE A 251 3.68 -11.54 14.68
C ILE A 251 2.43 -11.80 15.49
N GLU A 252 2.22 -11.08 16.59
CA GLU A 252 1.00 -11.19 17.40
C GLU A 252 0.89 -10.03 18.38
N GLY A 253 -0.34 -9.53 18.57
CA GLY A 253 -0.65 -8.41 19.45
C GLY A 253 -1.86 -8.68 20.33
N LEU A 254 -1.95 -8.00 21.46
CA LEU A 254 -3.15 -8.02 22.30
C LEU A 254 -4.14 -6.97 21.78
N SER A 255 -5.35 -7.43 21.44
CA SER A 255 -6.49 -6.59 21.13
C SER A 255 -7.48 -6.63 22.29
N VAL A 256 -8.17 -5.51 22.54
CA VAL A 256 -9.25 -5.48 23.53
C VAL A 256 -10.58 -5.66 22.81
N SER A 257 -11.34 -6.67 23.21
CA SER A 257 -12.75 -6.83 22.85
C SER A 257 -13.62 -6.51 24.07
N ALA A 258 -14.66 -5.70 23.87
CA ALA A 258 -15.66 -5.45 24.89
C ALA A 258 -16.86 -6.38 24.63
N ASP A 259 -17.22 -7.21 25.61
CA ASP A 259 -18.48 -7.93 25.58
C ASP A 259 -19.61 -6.91 25.75
N SER A 260 -20.43 -6.73 24.71
CA SER A 260 -21.64 -5.92 24.74
C SER A 260 -22.86 -6.82 25.05
N SER A 261 -22.81 -7.53 26.17
CA SER A 261 -23.96 -8.26 26.70
C SER A 261 -24.11 -7.91 28.18
N ASP A 262 -25.20 -7.22 28.50
CA ASP A 262 -25.66 -6.77 29.82
C ASP A 262 -25.22 -5.37 30.28
N GLU A 263 -26.11 -4.40 30.11
CA GLU A 263 -26.06 -3.03 30.67
C GLU A 263 -25.99 -2.96 32.21
N ASN A 264 -26.02 -4.10 32.91
CA ASN A 264 -25.97 -4.21 34.37
C ASN A 264 -24.84 -5.11 34.90
N SER A 265 -23.87 -5.50 34.05
CA SER A 265 -22.67 -6.21 34.49
C SER A 265 -21.43 -5.34 34.28
N GLU A 266 -20.49 -5.36 35.23
CA GLU A 266 -19.20 -4.66 35.10
C GLU A 266 -18.60 -4.97 33.72
N HIS A 267 -18.24 -3.92 32.96
CA HIS A 267 -17.62 -4.06 31.63
C HIS A 267 -16.37 -4.95 31.70
N ASN A 268 -16.54 -6.24 31.43
CA ASN A 268 -15.44 -7.19 31.39
C ASN A 268 -14.69 -6.98 30.08
N LEU A 269 -13.60 -6.21 30.15
CA LEU A 269 -12.63 -6.10 29.05
C LEU A 269 -11.98 -7.47 28.84
N ARG A 270 -12.17 -8.07 27.66
CA ARG A 270 -11.47 -9.28 27.27
C ARG A 270 -10.28 -8.90 26.41
N TYR A 271 -9.11 -9.40 26.79
CA TYR A 271 -7.91 -9.30 25.96
C TYR A 271 -7.89 -10.54 25.06
N GLU A 272 -7.96 -10.31 23.76
CA GLU A 272 -7.84 -11.34 22.74
C GLU A 272 -6.49 -11.19 22.05
N LEU A 273 -5.78 -12.30 21.89
CA LEU A 273 -4.56 -12.30 21.11
C LEU A 273 -4.91 -12.39 19.62
N ARG A 274 -4.45 -11.41 18.84
CA ARG A 274 -4.58 -11.41 17.38
C ARG A 274 -3.25 -11.78 16.72
N PRO A 275 -3.25 -12.75 15.79
CA PRO A 275 -2.07 -13.02 14.98
C PRO A 275 -1.84 -11.85 14.01
N GLY A 276 -0.56 -11.60 13.71
CA GLY A 276 -0.14 -10.67 12.66
C GLY A 276 0.12 -11.40 11.34
N ILE A 277 0.34 -10.62 10.28
CA ILE A 277 0.43 -11.14 8.91
C ILE A 277 1.49 -12.23 8.71
N PHE A 278 2.65 -12.11 9.39
CA PHE A 278 3.69 -13.13 9.29
C PHE A 278 3.29 -14.44 9.95
N LYS A 279 2.64 -14.35 11.12
CA LYS A 279 2.16 -15.51 11.86
C LYS A 279 1.05 -16.22 11.10
N ASP A 280 0.07 -15.48 10.57
CA ASP A 280 -1.00 -16.03 9.73
C ASP A 280 -0.43 -16.76 8.51
N THR A 281 0.50 -16.12 7.79
CA THR A 281 1.17 -16.74 6.64
C THR A 281 1.95 -18.00 7.04
N CYS A 282 2.62 -18.00 8.19
CA CYS A 282 3.31 -19.18 8.72
C CYS A 282 2.33 -20.32 9.06
N GLU A 283 1.16 -20.00 9.64
CA GLU A 283 0.17 -21.00 10.00
C GLU A 283 -0.43 -21.68 8.76
N LEU A 284 -0.82 -20.90 7.75
CA LEU A 284 -1.28 -21.41 6.45
C LEU A 284 -0.22 -22.29 5.77
N ALA A 285 1.02 -21.79 5.69
CA ALA A 285 2.11 -22.52 5.07
C ALA A 285 2.44 -23.82 5.82
N ARG A 286 2.38 -23.79 7.16
CA ARG A 286 2.62 -24.96 8.01
C ARG A 286 1.55 -26.02 7.84
N GLU A 287 0.27 -25.63 7.82
CA GLU A 287 -0.84 -26.57 7.63
C GLU A 287 -0.70 -27.32 6.31
N GLU A 288 -0.45 -26.61 5.20
CA GLU A 288 -0.20 -27.21 3.89
C GLU A 288 1.04 -28.12 3.90
N TYR A 289 2.12 -27.70 4.58
CA TYR A 289 3.35 -28.48 4.70
C TYR A 289 3.16 -29.80 5.47
N GLU A 290 2.38 -29.77 6.55
CA GLU A 290 2.06 -30.93 7.37
C GLU A 290 1.10 -31.89 6.67
N ASN A 291 0.13 -31.36 5.92
CA ASN A 291 -0.85 -32.15 5.15
C ASN A 291 -0.26 -32.75 3.87
N SER A 292 0.86 -32.22 3.37
CA SER A 292 1.50 -32.74 2.15
C SER A 292 2.08 -34.14 2.33
N ALA A 293 1.61 -35.10 1.52
CA ALA A 293 2.08 -36.49 1.52
C ALA A 293 3.60 -36.63 1.31
N ARG A 294 4.23 -35.65 0.67
CA ARG A 294 5.68 -35.53 0.56
C ARG A 294 6.05 -34.09 0.87
N LYS A 295 6.68 -33.83 2.02
CA LYS A 295 7.17 -32.51 2.44
C LYS A 295 7.92 -31.72 1.35
N LYS A 296 8.65 -32.41 0.47
CA LYS A 296 9.37 -31.80 -0.67
C LYS A 296 8.44 -31.21 -1.75
N ASN A 297 7.19 -31.64 -1.78
CA ASN A 297 6.15 -31.24 -2.72
C ASN A 297 5.08 -30.35 -2.07
N ALA A 298 5.27 -29.90 -0.83
CA ALA A 298 4.37 -28.93 -0.21
C ALA A 298 4.35 -27.64 -1.02
N ASN A 299 3.17 -27.02 -1.17
CA ASN A 299 3.07 -25.76 -1.88
C ASN A 299 3.88 -24.70 -1.15
N LYS A 300 4.53 -23.83 -1.94
CA LYS A 300 5.37 -22.76 -1.41
C LYS A 300 4.49 -21.55 -1.13
N TYR A 301 4.85 -20.82 -0.10
CA TYR A 301 4.25 -19.54 0.27
C TYR A 301 5.31 -18.46 0.15
N VAL A 302 4.92 -17.28 -0.30
CA VAL A 302 5.80 -16.11 -0.43
C VAL A 302 5.17 -14.94 0.31
N LEU A 303 5.94 -14.33 1.22
CA LEU A 303 5.61 -13.05 1.82
C LEU A 303 6.50 -11.97 1.20
N VAL A 304 5.87 -11.02 0.51
CA VAL A 304 6.53 -9.82 0.00
C VAL A 304 6.46 -8.73 1.06
N ILE A 305 7.61 -8.22 1.49
CA ILE A 305 7.73 -7.13 2.46
C ILE A 305 8.25 -5.90 1.73
N ASP A 306 7.35 -4.98 1.41
CA ASP A 306 7.66 -3.72 0.75
C ASP A 306 8.21 -2.70 1.74
N GLU A 307 9.08 -1.79 1.28
CA GLU A 307 9.67 -0.72 2.09
C GLU A 307 10.31 -1.23 3.39
N MET A 308 10.97 -2.38 3.34
CA MET A 308 11.38 -3.14 4.52
C MET A 308 12.32 -2.35 5.44
N ASN A 309 13.06 -1.38 4.91
CA ASN A 309 13.91 -0.52 5.71
C ASN A 309 13.12 0.48 6.57
N ARG A 310 11.90 0.91 6.19
CA ARG A 310 11.11 1.95 6.89
C ARG A 310 10.67 1.59 8.30
N ALA A 311 10.77 0.32 8.71
CA ALA A 311 10.52 -0.12 10.07
C ALA A 311 11.79 -0.66 10.74
N ASN A 312 11.80 -0.71 12.08
CA ASN A 312 12.88 -1.37 12.81
C ASN A 312 12.77 -2.89 12.69
N ILE A 313 13.39 -3.46 11.66
CA ILE A 313 13.29 -4.89 11.33
C ILE A 313 13.64 -5.79 12.52
N SER A 314 14.67 -5.44 13.30
CA SER A 314 15.08 -6.22 14.47
C SER A 314 13.99 -6.27 15.54
N GLN A 315 13.24 -5.18 15.73
CA GLN A 315 12.11 -5.15 16.66
C GLN A 315 10.89 -5.86 16.09
N VAL A 316 10.58 -5.64 14.81
CA VAL A 316 9.42 -6.23 14.12
C VAL A 316 9.52 -7.77 14.09
N PHE A 317 10.69 -8.32 13.79
CA PHE A 317 10.88 -9.79 13.77
C PHE A 317 11.11 -10.40 15.16
N GLY A 318 11.51 -9.60 16.16
CA GLY A 318 11.69 -10.06 17.54
C GLY A 318 12.53 -11.34 17.66
N GLU A 319 11.97 -12.34 18.36
CA GLU A 319 12.57 -13.67 18.55
C GLU A 319 12.73 -14.50 17.26
N LEU A 320 11.98 -14.18 16.20
CA LEU A 320 11.92 -14.95 14.95
C LEU A 320 13.12 -14.73 14.04
N VAL A 321 13.94 -13.73 14.33
CA VAL A 321 15.15 -13.46 13.56
C VAL A 321 16.01 -14.71 13.41
N THR A 322 16.11 -15.53 14.46
CA THR A 322 16.86 -16.80 14.42
C THR A 322 16.23 -17.85 13.50
N LEU A 323 14.90 -17.95 13.48
CA LEU A 323 14.14 -18.92 12.70
C LEU A 323 14.10 -18.61 11.19
N LEU A 324 14.55 -17.42 10.78
CA LEU A 324 14.75 -17.11 9.36
C LEU A 324 15.88 -17.96 8.74
N GLU A 325 16.84 -18.43 9.53
CA GLU A 325 17.92 -19.28 9.01
C GLU A 325 17.33 -20.61 8.49
N LYS A 326 17.70 -20.99 7.26
CA LYS A 326 17.06 -22.12 6.55
C LYS A 326 17.14 -23.45 7.31
N ASP A 327 18.24 -23.69 8.02
CA ASP A 327 18.47 -24.85 8.88
C ASP A 327 17.73 -24.78 10.23
N LYS A 328 17.19 -23.61 10.58
CA LYS A 328 16.42 -23.34 11.79
C LYS A 328 14.91 -23.32 11.58
N ARG A 329 14.45 -23.33 10.33
CA ARG A 329 13.02 -23.43 10.02
C ARG A 329 12.45 -24.77 10.47
N GLY A 330 11.29 -24.71 11.14
CA GLY A 330 10.66 -25.83 11.82
C GLY A 330 11.14 -26.08 13.25
N GLU A 331 12.18 -25.37 13.73
CA GLU A 331 12.48 -25.32 15.16
C GLU A 331 11.37 -24.55 15.89
N LYS A 332 10.91 -25.10 17.01
CA LYS A 332 9.82 -24.55 17.79
C LYS A 332 10.35 -23.58 18.84
N ILE A 333 9.69 -22.45 18.97
CA ILE A 333 9.93 -21.46 20.01
C ILE A 333 8.63 -21.08 20.69
N THR A 334 8.73 -20.42 21.84
CA THR A 334 7.60 -19.81 22.52
C THR A 334 7.58 -18.32 22.21
N LEU A 335 6.45 -17.81 21.72
CA LEU A 335 6.29 -16.37 21.45
C LEU A 335 6.04 -15.59 22.75
N ALA A 336 6.37 -14.30 22.74
CA ALA A 336 6.26 -13.43 23.91
C ALA A 336 4.84 -13.36 24.52
N HIS A 337 3.79 -13.30 23.68
CA HIS A 337 2.40 -13.17 24.12
C HIS A 337 1.67 -14.53 24.18
N SER A 338 2.03 -15.49 23.32
CA SER A 338 1.51 -16.86 23.31
C SER A 338 2.38 -17.84 24.12
N LYS A 339 2.54 -17.63 25.43
CA LYS A 339 3.44 -18.45 26.27
C LYS A 339 3.14 -19.95 26.30
N ASP A 340 1.90 -20.34 25.97
CA ASP A 340 1.46 -21.74 25.98
C ASP A 340 1.39 -22.38 24.58
N LYS A 341 1.69 -21.64 23.51
CA LYS A 341 1.67 -22.15 22.13
C LYS A 341 3.07 -22.10 21.52
N GLU A 342 3.49 -23.24 20.98
CA GLU A 342 4.72 -23.31 20.21
C GLU A 342 4.50 -22.72 18.82
N PHE A 343 5.47 -21.94 18.34
CA PHE A 343 5.50 -21.36 17.00
C PHE A 343 6.78 -21.78 16.27
N SER A 344 6.70 -21.91 14.95
CA SER A 344 7.86 -22.18 14.11
C SER A 344 7.65 -21.60 12.72
N VAL A 345 8.72 -21.08 12.11
CA VAL A 345 8.70 -20.67 10.69
C VAL A 345 8.77 -21.92 9.81
N PRO A 346 7.79 -22.18 8.93
CA PRO A 346 7.77 -23.42 8.16
C PRO A 346 8.76 -23.39 6.98
N PRO A 347 9.33 -24.54 6.56
CA PRO A 347 10.33 -24.59 5.50
C PRO A 347 9.86 -24.13 4.11
N ASN A 348 8.55 -24.17 3.85
CA ASN A 348 7.92 -23.79 2.58
C ASN A 348 7.50 -22.31 2.50
N LEU A 349 7.73 -21.50 3.54
CA LEU A 349 7.54 -20.04 3.48
C LEU A 349 8.79 -19.35 2.95
N TYR A 350 8.67 -18.40 2.04
CA TYR A 350 9.78 -17.62 1.49
C TYR A 350 9.51 -16.13 1.64
N ILE A 351 10.56 -15.32 1.74
CA ILE A 351 10.41 -13.87 1.95
C ILE A 351 11.14 -13.11 0.85
N ILE A 352 10.46 -12.15 0.23
CA ILE A 352 11.05 -11.19 -0.70
C ILE A 352 10.86 -9.80 -0.12
N GLY A 353 11.93 -9.17 0.36
CA GLY A 353 11.92 -7.79 0.79
C GLY A 353 12.23 -6.83 -0.35
N THR A 354 11.72 -5.60 -0.30
CA THR A 354 12.19 -4.48 -1.13
C THR A 354 12.76 -3.38 -0.24
N MET A 355 13.72 -2.62 -0.78
CA MET A 355 14.40 -1.55 -0.06
C MET A 355 14.80 -0.42 -0.99
N ASN A 356 14.36 0.79 -0.68
CA ASN A 356 14.90 2.00 -1.30
C ASN A 356 16.19 2.40 -0.60
N THR A 357 17.27 2.54 -1.37
CA THR A 357 18.59 2.94 -0.84
C THR A 357 18.78 4.45 -0.74
N SER A 358 17.89 5.24 -1.33
CA SER A 358 17.92 6.72 -1.34
C SER A 358 17.56 7.33 0.00
N ASP A 359 16.78 6.61 0.81
CA ASP A 359 16.11 7.13 1.99
C ASP A 359 17.09 7.15 3.17
N GLN A 360 17.70 8.32 3.39
CA GLN A 360 18.72 8.55 4.43
C GLN A 360 18.13 8.60 5.86
N SER A 361 16.81 8.73 6.01
CA SER A 361 16.08 8.87 7.28
C SER A 361 15.75 7.53 7.96
N ILE A 362 16.25 6.42 7.42
CA ILE A 362 15.72 5.08 7.72
C ILE A 362 16.64 4.25 8.63
N ALA A 363 16.04 3.38 9.45
CA ALA A 363 16.75 2.43 10.30
C ALA A 363 17.73 1.56 9.47
N LEU A 364 19.02 1.66 9.81
CA LEU A 364 20.04 0.77 9.24
C LEU A 364 19.68 -0.69 9.53
N ILE A 365 19.71 -1.54 8.49
CA ILE A 365 19.54 -2.97 8.69
C ILE A 365 20.66 -3.49 9.58
N ASP A 366 20.28 -4.07 10.72
CA ASP A 366 21.20 -4.73 11.63
C ASP A 366 21.99 -5.84 10.91
N SER A 367 23.28 -5.96 11.21
CA SER A 367 24.17 -7.01 10.72
C SER A 367 23.59 -8.45 10.85
N ALA A 368 22.82 -8.71 11.92
CA ALA A 368 22.15 -9.97 12.20
C ALA A 368 21.01 -10.24 11.21
N ILE A 369 20.25 -9.23 10.83
CA ILE A 369 19.25 -9.36 9.76
C ILE A 369 19.97 -9.50 8.42
N ARG A 370 20.97 -8.64 8.14
CA ARG A 370 21.71 -8.62 6.88
C ARG A 370 22.29 -9.99 6.50
N ARG A 371 22.87 -10.73 7.45
CA ARG A 371 23.45 -12.07 7.18
C ARG A 371 22.40 -13.15 6.84
N ARG A 372 21.12 -12.91 7.18
CA ARG A 372 20.01 -13.84 6.96
C ARG A 372 19.35 -13.64 5.61
N PHE A 373 19.44 -12.46 5.03
CA PHE A 373 18.94 -12.20 3.68
C PHE A 373 20.05 -12.29 2.62
N ARG A 374 19.68 -12.57 1.37
CA ARG A 374 20.53 -12.29 0.20
C ARG A 374 20.10 -10.97 -0.40
N PHE A 375 21.04 -10.08 -0.65
CA PHE A 375 20.77 -8.76 -1.21
C PHE A 375 21.04 -8.80 -2.70
N ILE A 376 20.02 -8.48 -3.50
CA ILE A 376 20.07 -8.45 -4.96
C ILE A 376 19.86 -7.00 -5.38
N ARG A 377 20.83 -6.44 -6.11
CA ARG A 377 20.77 -5.05 -6.54
C ARG A 377 19.79 -4.91 -7.70
N PHE A 378 18.97 -3.86 -7.65
CA PHE A 378 18.14 -3.39 -8.75
C PHE A 378 18.58 -1.98 -9.10
N GLY A 379 19.34 -1.84 -10.20
CA GLY A 379 19.75 -0.55 -10.73
C GLY A 379 18.79 -0.06 -11.83
N PRO A 380 19.02 1.16 -12.34
CA PRO A 380 18.43 1.60 -13.61
C PRO A 380 18.75 0.61 -14.74
N ASP A 381 17.83 0.49 -15.69
CA ASP A 381 17.87 -0.50 -16.77
C ASP A 381 17.49 0.21 -18.07
N TYR A 382 18.51 0.73 -18.74
CA TYR A 382 18.33 1.52 -19.94
C TYR A 382 18.07 0.65 -21.17
N GLU A 383 18.60 -0.58 -21.17
CA GLU A 383 18.36 -1.52 -22.27
C GLU A 383 16.89 -1.94 -22.32
N TYR A 384 16.28 -2.19 -21.16
CA TYR A 384 14.85 -2.44 -21.08
C TYR A 384 14.02 -1.28 -21.65
N LEU A 385 14.37 -0.02 -21.36
CA LEU A 385 13.70 1.14 -21.98
C LEU A 385 13.85 1.14 -23.51
N ARG A 386 15.05 0.84 -24.02
CA ARG A 386 15.28 0.78 -25.47
C ARG A 386 14.44 -0.33 -26.13
N GLU A 387 14.31 -1.48 -25.49
CA GLU A 387 13.46 -2.57 -25.96
C GLU A 387 11.97 -2.18 -25.97
N VAL A 388 11.48 -1.58 -24.88
CA VAL A 388 10.10 -1.09 -24.73
C VAL A 388 9.72 -0.13 -25.85
N TYR A 389 10.58 0.86 -26.13
CA TYR A 389 10.36 1.83 -27.20
C TYR A 389 10.61 1.25 -28.61
N SER A 390 10.81 -0.07 -28.74
CA SER A 390 11.11 -0.76 -29.99
C SER A 390 12.32 -0.16 -30.72
N MET A 391 13.33 0.26 -29.95
CA MET A 391 14.58 0.85 -30.41
C MET A 391 15.62 -0.26 -30.54
N SER A 392 15.58 -1.02 -31.62
CA SER A 392 16.59 -2.05 -31.89
C SER A 392 17.73 -1.47 -32.73
N GLY A 393 18.85 -1.14 -32.06
CA GLY A 393 20.20 -1.01 -32.63
C GLY A 393 20.41 0.01 -33.77
N GLN A 394 21.23 1.03 -33.51
CA GLN A 394 21.81 1.96 -34.51
C GLN A 394 20.82 2.55 -35.53
N ASP A 395 19.63 2.94 -35.09
CA ASP A 395 18.83 3.85 -35.91
C ASP A 395 19.56 5.20 -36.01
N GLU A 396 19.73 5.71 -37.23
CA GLU A 396 20.10 7.12 -37.45
C GLU A 396 19.17 8.00 -36.61
N GLN A 397 19.73 9.00 -35.94
CA GLN A 397 19.02 10.01 -35.11
C GLN A 397 17.60 10.27 -35.66
N PRO A 398 16.54 9.78 -34.98
CA PRO A 398 15.22 9.74 -35.57
C PRO A 398 14.71 11.15 -35.87
N THR A 399 14.14 11.32 -37.06
CA THR A 399 13.58 12.61 -37.48
C THR A 399 12.29 12.96 -36.72
N ASN A 400 11.57 11.94 -36.21
CA ASN A 400 10.39 12.13 -35.36
C ASN A 400 10.83 12.72 -34.00
N LEU A 401 10.24 13.85 -33.62
CA LEU A 401 10.47 14.53 -32.35
C LEU A 401 10.22 13.61 -31.15
N GLU A 402 9.15 12.81 -31.19
CA GLU A 402 8.78 11.88 -30.12
C GLU A 402 9.85 10.82 -29.89
N ARG A 403 10.18 10.06 -30.93
CA ARG A 403 11.21 9.01 -30.87
C ARG A 403 12.59 9.56 -30.48
N ARG A 404 12.89 10.79 -30.90
CA ARG A 404 14.14 11.46 -30.54
C ARG A 404 14.15 11.89 -29.08
N LEU A 405 13.07 12.46 -28.57
CA LEU A 405 12.96 12.84 -27.16
C LEU A 405 12.98 11.62 -26.24
N GLN A 406 12.34 10.51 -26.62
CA GLN A 406 12.41 9.25 -25.89
C GLN A 406 13.87 8.76 -25.79
N LEU A 407 14.59 8.66 -26.92
CA LEU A 407 16.01 8.28 -26.92
C LEU A 407 16.89 9.22 -26.10
N ASN A 408 16.80 10.52 -26.36
CA ASN A 408 17.60 11.52 -25.66
C ASN A 408 17.29 11.50 -24.15
N SER A 409 16.06 11.16 -23.75
CA SER A 409 15.72 11.01 -22.33
C SER A 409 16.41 9.81 -21.69
N ILE A 410 16.45 8.67 -22.39
CA ILE A 410 17.16 7.47 -21.91
C ILE A 410 18.66 7.77 -21.77
N ASP A 411 19.26 8.31 -22.82
CA ASP A 411 20.70 8.60 -22.87
C ASP A 411 21.07 9.68 -21.84
N ALA A 412 20.26 10.74 -21.72
CA ALA A 412 20.49 11.77 -20.71
C ALA A 412 20.32 11.23 -19.29
N LEU A 413 19.35 10.35 -19.03
CA LEU A 413 19.18 9.71 -17.73
C LEU A 413 20.39 8.85 -17.38
N GLU A 414 20.97 8.13 -18.35
CA GLU A 414 22.21 7.38 -18.21
C GLU A 414 23.38 8.30 -17.84
N VAL A 415 23.59 9.39 -18.58
CA VAL A 415 24.64 10.39 -18.29
C VAL A 415 24.44 11.03 -16.91
N ILE A 416 23.22 11.42 -16.55
CA ILE A 416 22.90 12.01 -15.25
C ILE A 416 23.23 11.01 -14.13
N ASN A 417 22.86 9.75 -14.31
CA ASN A 417 23.15 8.71 -13.32
C ASN A 417 24.64 8.44 -13.16
N ASP A 418 25.42 8.48 -14.23
CA ASP A 418 26.89 8.39 -14.16
C ASP A 418 27.49 9.60 -13.41
N ARG A 419 27.01 10.81 -13.69
CA ARG A 419 27.40 12.03 -12.95
C ARG A 419 27.06 11.93 -11.46
N ILE A 420 25.89 11.35 -11.11
CA ILE A 420 25.50 11.08 -9.72
C ILE A 420 26.42 10.05 -9.05
N LEU A 421 26.87 9.03 -9.78
CA LEU A 421 27.81 8.03 -9.26
C LEU A 421 29.19 8.62 -8.96
N ASP A 422 29.64 9.57 -9.80
CA ASP A 422 30.92 10.26 -9.63
C ASP A 422 30.88 11.32 -8.50
N ALA A 423 29.69 11.77 -8.10
CA ALA A 423 29.52 12.65 -6.96
C ALA A 423 29.88 11.95 -5.63
N VAL A 424 30.84 12.54 -4.90
CA VAL A 424 31.50 11.96 -3.72
C VAL A 424 30.54 11.58 -2.58
N ASP A 425 29.40 12.24 -2.48
CA ASP A 425 28.44 12.17 -1.36
C ASP A 425 27.07 11.56 -1.73
N LEU A 426 26.81 11.24 -3.00
CA LEU A 426 25.52 10.68 -3.44
C LEU A 426 25.56 9.15 -3.58
N GLY A 427 26.49 8.65 -4.41
CA GLY A 427 26.69 7.23 -4.65
C GLY A 427 25.50 6.50 -5.30
N GLN A 428 25.60 5.17 -5.41
CA GLN A 428 24.66 4.33 -6.16
C GLN A 428 23.20 4.38 -5.69
N GLY A 429 22.96 4.77 -4.44
CA GLY A 429 21.60 4.79 -3.89
C GLY A 429 20.75 5.97 -4.38
N LYS A 430 21.40 6.95 -5.02
CA LYS A 430 20.81 8.20 -5.53
C LYS A 430 20.70 8.21 -7.06
N GLN A 431 20.97 7.10 -7.75
CA GLN A 431 20.62 7.04 -9.17
C GLN A 431 19.09 7.15 -9.33
N ILE A 432 18.63 7.56 -10.49
CA ILE A 432 17.23 7.72 -10.86
C ILE A 432 16.82 6.49 -11.65
N GLY A 433 15.74 5.84 -11.23
CA GLY A 433 15.23 4.63 -11.86
C GLY A 433 14.59 4.88 -13.22
N HIS A 434 14.49 3.82 -14.02
CA HIS A 434 13.96 3.88 -15.38
C HIS A 434 12.42 3.99 -15.43
N SER A 435 11.70 3.72 -14.33
CA SER A 435 10.23 3.68 -14.35
C SER A 435 9.57 5.03 -14.61
N TYR A 436 10.25 6.15 -14.34
CA TYR A 436 9.74 7.48 -14.66
C TYR A 436 9.55 7.68 -16.17
N LEU A 437 10.27 6.90 -17.00
CA LEU A 437 10.16 6.91 -18.46
C LEU A 437 9.32 5.74 -18.99
N LEU A 438 8.41 5.18 -18.17
CA LEU A 438 7.49 4.12 -18.58
C LEU A 438 6.04 4.59 -18.43
N SER A 439 5.17 4.16 -19.34
CA SER A 439 3.71 4.35 -19.23
C SER A 439 3.11 3.36 -18.25
N ASP A 440 2.14 3.81 -17.45
CA ASP A 440 1.31 2.95 -16.60
C ASP A 440 0.33 2.07 -17.39
N SER A 441 -0.03 2.47 -18.62
CA SER A 441 -1.12 1.87 -19.39
C SER A 441 -0.59 0.88 -20.44
N GLU A 442 0.24 1.37 -21.36
CA GLU A 442 0.91 0.57 -22.39
C GLU A 442 2.27 1.19 -22.70
N PRO A 443 3.38 0.42 -22.63
CA PRO A 443 4.73 0.96 -22.82
C PRO A 443 4.97 1.61 -24.20
N GLN A 444 4.10 1.33 -25.18
CA GLN A 444 4.17 1.84 -26.55
C GLN A 444 3.38 3.14 -26.77
N GLU A 445 2.56 3.57 -25.80
CA GLU A 445 1.73 4.78 -25.85
C GLU A 445 2.25 5.89 -24.92
N TYR A 446 3.57 5.96 -24.72
CA TYR A 446 4.16 7.03 -23.91
C TYR A 446 4.26 8.32 -24.73
N ASP A 447 3.24 9.16 -24.63
CA ASP A 447 3.13 10.39 -25.40
C ASP A 447 4.14 11.47 -24.97
N LEU A 448 4.27 12.50 -25.83
CA LEU A 448 5.20 13.61 -25.60
C LEU A 448 4.88 14.42 -24.33
N GLU A 449 3.60 14.54 -23.97
CA GLU A 449 3.18 15.31 -22.80
C GLU A 449 3.56 14.57 -21.51
N SER A 450 3.33 13.26 -21.46
CA SER A 450 3.73 12.39 -20.35
C SER A 450 5.24 12.42 -20.13
N LEU A 451 6.03 12.41 -21.22
CA LEU A 451 7.48 12.54 -21.11
C LEU A 451 7.91 13.90 -20.58
N HIS A 452 7.26 14.98 -21.02
CA HIS A 452 7.52 16.33 -20.49
C HIS A 452 7.19 16.41 -19.00
N ASP A 453 6.06 15.86 -18.61
CA ASP A 453 5.58 15.82 -17.23
C ASP A 453 6.48 14.99 -16.32
N ALA A 454 6.97 13.82 -16.78
CA ALA A 454 7.92 13.01 -16.03
C ALA A 454 9.22 13.77 -15.76
N TRP A 455 9.77 14.48 -16.75
CA TRP A 455 10.94 15.32 -16.53
C TRP A 455 10.64 16.47 -15.56
N LYS A 456 9.52 17.17 -15.78
CA LYS A 456 9.18 18.39 -15.05
C LYS A 456 8.80 18.14 -13.60
N TYR A 457 7.99 17.13 -13.33
CA TYR A 457 7.33 16.91 -12.04
C TYR A 457 7.94 15.76 -11.25
N GLU A 458 8.77 14.91 -11.86
CA GLU A 458 9.37 13.77 -11.16
C GLU A 458 10.91 13.80 -11.20
N ILE A 459 11.52 13.80 -12.38
CA ILE A 459 12.98 13.66 -12.53
C ILE A 459 13.71 14.93 -12.04
N LEU A 460 13.34 16.12 -12.50
CA LEU A 460 14.00 17.36 -12.10
C LEU A 460 13.83 17.65 -10.59
N PRO A 461 12.61 17.55 -10.00
CA PRO A 461 12.45 17.70 -8.55
C PRO A 461 13.25 16.68 -7.73
N LEU A 462 13.38 15.43 -8.22
CA LEU A 462 14.19 14.41 -7.54
C LEU A 462 15.69 14.77 -7.55
N ILE A 463 16.20 15.30 -8.67
CA ILE A 463 17.57 15.85 -8.76
C ILE A 463 17.72 17.01 -7.77
N GLU A 464 16.75 17.92 -7.70
CA GLU A 464 16.76 19.02 -6.73
C GLU A 464 16.89 18.51 -5.28
N GLU A 465 16.11 17.49 -4.91
CA GLU A 465 16.17 16.87 -3.59
C GLU A 465 17.54 16.26 -3.31
N TYR A 466 18.12 15.52 -4.26
CA TYR A 466 19.41 14.84 -4.09
C TYR A 466 20.55 15.82 -3.85
N TYR A 467 20.49 16.99 -4.47
CA TYR A 467 21.46 18.06 -4.30
C TYR A 467 21.06 19.07 -3.23
N PHE A 468 20.03 18.79 -2.43
CA PHE A 468 19.53 19.65 -1.35
C PHE A 468 19.21 21.09 -1.80
N GLY A 469 18.72 21.25 -3.03
CA GLY A 469 18.44 22.55 -3.63
C GLY A 469 19.68 23.37 -3.99
N ASP A 470 20.88 22.80 -4.01
CA ASP A 470 22.09 23.49 -4.48
C ASP A 470 22.11 23.56 -6.02
N PHE A 471 21.41 24.56 -6.57
CA PHE A 471 21.28 24.75 -8.01
C PHE A 471 22.59 25.07 -8.73
N TYR A 472 23.58 25.64 -8.05
CA TYR A 472 24.91 25.82 -8.65
C TYR A 472 25.56 24.47 -8.87
N ARG A 473 25.48 23.61 -7.86
CA ARG A 473 26.00 22.25 -7.94
C ARG A 473 25.25 21.39 -8.94
N ILE A 474 23.92 21.51 -9.02
CA ILE A 474 23.11 20.83 -10.04
C ILE A 474 23.54 21.27 -11.44
N ARG A 475 23.65 22.58 -11.68
CA ARG A 475 24.09 23.10 -12.98
C ARG A 475 25.49 22.62 -13.33
N ASP A 476 26.42 22.68 -12.38
CA ASP A 476 27.84 22.42 -12.66
C ASP A 476 28.20 20.92 -12.64
N GLN A 477 27.44 20.06 -11.94
CA GLN A 477 27.71 18.61 -11.84
C GLN A 477 26.74 17.76 -12.66
N VAL A 478 25.48 18.19 -12.83
CA VAL A 478 24.44 17.43 -13.55
C VAL A 478 24.25 17.96 -14.95
N PHE A 479 24.16 19.28 -15.13
CA PHE A 479 23.90 19.94 -16.43
C PHE A 479 25.11 20.69 -16.99
N ALA A 480 26.32 20.27 -16.59
CA ALA A 480 27.56 20.89 -17.04
C ALA A 480 27.59 20.95 -18.57
N GLU A 481 28.00 22.09 -19.11
CA GLU A 481 28.21 22.31 -20.56
C GLU A 481 26.94 22.39 -21.42
N VAL A 482 25.75 22.37 -20.80
CA VAL A 482 24.46 22.50 -21.49
C VAL A 482 23.88 23.91 -21.30
N ASP A 483 23.22 24.43 -22.34
CA ASP A 483 22.55 25.73 -22.32
C ASP A 483 21.49 25.79 -21.19
N GLU A 484 21.41 26.92 -20.48
CA GLU A 484 20.61 27.12 -19.24
C GLU A 484 19.08 27.17 -19.51
N GLN A 485 18.55 26.24 -20.30
CA GLN A 485 17.16 26.26 -20.75
C GLN A 485 16.18 25.67 -19.72
N LEU A 486 16.66 24.80 -18.84
CA LEU A 486 15.85 24.23 -17.75
C LEU A 486 16.03 24.97 -16.42
N THR A 487 17.08 25.77 -16.25
CA THR A 487 17.38 26.49 -15.00
C THR A 487 17.04 27.97 -15.11
N HIS A 488 16.55 28.59 -14.03
CA HIS A 488 16.29 30.02 -14.03
C HIS A 488 17.61 30.82 -13.91
N PRO A 489 17.89 31.81 -14.79
CA PRO A 489 19.19 32.50 -14.84
C PRO A 489 19.52 33.31 -13.58
N SER A 490 18.50 33.71 -12.83
CA SER A 490 18.62 34.58 -11.65
C SER A 490 18.13 33.95 -10.34
N ARG A 491 17.63 32.71 -10.38
CA ARG A 491 16.99 32.05 -9.23
C ARG A 491 17.47 30.61 -9.13
N PRO A 492 17.67 30.09 -7.90
CA PRO A 492 18.02 28.69 -7.70
C PRO A 492 16.74 27.86 -7.83
N GLU A 493 16.20 27.75 -9.05
CA GLU A 493 15.03 26.93 -9.36
C GLU A 493 15.08 26.44 -10.82
N PHE A 494 14.46 25.29 -11.08
CA PHE A 494 14.13 24.90 -12.45
C PHE A 494 13.01 25.79 -12.99
N ARG A 495 13.00 26.03 -14.29
CA ARG A 495 11.95 26.81 -14.96
C ARG A 495 10.64 26.03 -14.93
N SER A 496 9.55 26.67 -14.54
CA SER A 496 8.22 26.05 -14.60
C SER A 496 7.59 26.10 -16.00
N ASP A 497 8.18 26.86 -16.92
CA ASP A 497 7.65 27.18 -18.25
C ASP A 497 8.47 26.61 -19.42
N PHE A 498 9.42 25.69 -19.16
CA PHE A 498 10.20 25.10 -20.26
C PHE A 498 9.32 24.28 -21.20
N THR A 499 9.53 24.43 -22.50
CA THR A 499 8.79 23.72 -23.55
C THR A 499 9.46 22.38 -23.90
N LEU A 500 8.76 21.53 -24.67
CA LEU A 500 9.35 20.32 -25.27
C LEU A 500 10.61 20.60 -26.09
N GLU A 501 10.69 21.77 -26.75
CA GLU A 501 11.88 22.16 -27.50
C GLU A 501 13.04 22.50 -26.57
N ASN A 502 12.77 23.15 -25.43
CA ASN A 502 13.78 23.40 -24.41
C ASN A 502 14.31 22.10 -23.80
N LEU A 503 13.41 21.14 -23.57
CA LEU A 503 13.77 19.81 -23.09
C LEU A 503 14.64 19.08 -24.13
N ASP A 504 14.22 18.99 -25.39
CA ASP A 504 15.00 18.33 -26.47
C ASP A 504 16.41 18.93 -26.60
N GLN A 505 16.53 20.26 -26.59
CA GLN A 505 17.83 20.93 -26.68
C GLN A 505 18.74 20.61 -25.48
N THR A 506 18.17 20.56 -24.27
CA THR A 506 18.92 20.26 -23.06
C THR A 506 19.37 18.80 -23.03
N LEU A 507 18.46 17.86 -23.33
CA LEU A 507 18.79 16.44 -23.34
C LEU A 507 19.86 16.10 -24.38
N ARG A 508 19.80 16.70 -25.58
CA ARG A 508 20.87 16.53 -26.58
C ARG A 508 22.21 17.05 -26.09
N GLY A 509 22.21 18.23 -25.47
CA GLY A 509 23.43 18.80 -24.90
C GLY A 509 24.08 17.89 -23.87
N LEU A 510 23.28 17.17 -23.06
CA LEU A 510 23.79 16.19 -22.10
C LEU A 510 24.39 14.94 -22.77
N VAL A 511 23.82 14.51 -23.89
CA VAL A 511 24.25 13.29 -24.60
C VAL A 511 25.51 13.55 -25.44
N ASP A 512 25.68 14.77 -25.94
CA ASP A 512 26.82 15.16 -26.78
C ASP A 512 28.11 15.49 -25.98
N THR A 513 28.03 15.58 -24.66
CA THR A 513 29.15 15.84 -23.72
C THR A 513 29.72 14.57 -23.13
#